data_AF-A0A9E1JPV8-F1
#
_entry.id   AF-A0A9E1JPV8-F1
#
_cell.length_a   1.000
_cell.length_b   1.000
_cell.length_c   1.000
_cell.angle_alpha   90.00
_cell.angle_beta   90.00
_cell.angle_gamma   90.00
#
_symmetry.space_group_name_H-M   'P 1'
#
loop_
_entity.id
_entity.type
_entity.pdbx_description
1 polymer ?
#
loop_
_entity_poly.entity_id
_entity_poly.type
_entity_poly.pdbx_seq_one_letter_code
_entity_poly.pdbx_strand_id
1 'polypeptide(L)' 'MKIKSLKESEKEHLIKVLEITHWDLAKSSRLLKISLQQLKSKLTIYGIKKPGSQ' A
#
# COMPACT_ATOMS: atom_id res chain seq x y z
N MET A 1 3.63 20.24 15.96
CA MET A 1 4.08 19.31 14.90
C MET A 1 3.33 18.00 15.09
N LYS A 2 2.51 17.55 14.12
CA LYS A 2 1.86 16.23 14.22
C LYS A 2 2.92 15.17 13.96
N ILE A 3 3.39 14.50 15.01
CA ILE A 3 4.26 13.32 14.88
C ILE A 3 3.38 12.25 14.24
N LYS A 4 3.49 12.09 12.91
CA LYS A 4 2.87 10.95 12.22
C LYS A 4 3.53 9.69 12.74
N SER A 5 2.72 8.73 13.14
CA SER A 5 3.25 7.44 13.57
C SER A 5 3.92 6.75 12.40
N LEU A 6 4.95 5.94 12.65
CA LEU A 6 5.61 5.13 11.61
C LEU A 6 4.60 4.34 10.77
N LYS A 7 3.53 3.85 11.41
CA LYS A 7 2.39 3.19 10.75
C LYS A 7 1.65 4.08 9.75
N GLU A 8 1.42 5.34 10.08
CA GLU A 8 0.71 6.28 9.19
C GLU A 8 1.56 6.63 7.98
N SER A 9 2.84 6.93 8.19
CA SER A 9 3.79 7.19 7.11
C SER A 9 3.97 5.98 6.19
N GLU A 10 4.03 4.77 6.75
CA GLU A 10 4.08 3.54 5.94
C GLU A 10 2.80 3.36 5.12
N LYS A 11 1.63 3.59 5.73
CA LYS A 11 0.34 3.49 5.06
C LYS A 11 0.22 4.48 3.89
N GLU A 12 0.58 5.74 4.11
CA GLU A 12 0.59 6.77 3.06
C GLU A 12 1.54 6.42 1.92
N HIS A 13 2.74 5.90 2.25
CA HIS A 13 3.69 5.47 1.24
C HIS A 13 3.15 4.31 0.41
N LEU A 14 2.54 3.30 1.04
CA LEU A 14 1.93 2.17 0.36
C LEU A 14 0.83 2.63 -0.61
N ILE A 15 -0.08 3.50 -0.15
CA ILE A 15 -1.18 4.04 -0.97
C ILE A 15 -0.63 4.80 -2.17
N LYS A 16 0.36 5.68 -1.98
CA LYS A 16 0.98 6.41 -3.09
C LYS A 16 1.56 5.49 -4.16
N VAL A 17 2.26 4.43 -3.76
CA VAL A 17 2.82 3.47 -4.72
C VAL A 17 1.71 2.70 -5.46
N LEU A 18 0.64 2.33 -4.76
CA LEU A 18 -0.53 1.69 -5.39
C LEU A 18 -1.20 2.62 -6.39
N GLU A 19 -1.37 3.90 -6.07
CA GLU A 19 -1.96 4.88 -6.99
C GLU A 19 -1.09 5.09 -8.24
N ILE A 20 0.22 5.29 -8.07
CA ILE A 20 1.18 5.48 -9.18
C ILE A 20 1.21 4.24 -10.10
N THR A 21 1.04 3.05 -9.54
CA THR A 21 1.00 1.80 -10.32
C THR A 21 -0.39 1.44 -10.83
N HIS A 22 -1.39 2.32 -10.66
CA HIS A 22 -2.79 2.04 -11.02
C HIS A 22 -3.37 0.78 -10.37
N TRP A 23 -2.97 0.53 -9.12
CA TRP A 23 -3.34 -0.64 -8.32
C TRP A 23 -2.88 -1.97 -8.90
N ASP A 24 -1.81 -1.95 -9.71
CA ASP A 24 -1.12 -3.16 -10.15
C ASP A 24 -0.27 -3.70 -8.99
N LEU A 25 -0.79 -4.76 -8.34
CA LEU A 25 -0.13 -5.37 -7.19
C LEU A 25 1.24 -5.95 -7.52
N ALA A 26 1.44 -6.44 -8.74
CA ALA A 26 2.73 -7.02 -9.14
C ALA A 26 3.79 -5.93 -9.36
N LYS A 27 3.42 -4.81 -9.99
CA LYS A 27 4.30 -3.64 -10.10
C LYS A 27 4.56 -3.01 -8.73
N SER A 28 3.53 -2.87 -7.91
CA SER A 28 3.64 -2.35 -6.55
C SER A 28 4.58 -3.19 -5.70
N SER A 29 4.46 -4.52 -5.74
CA SER A 29 5.31 -5.41 -4.94
C SER A 29 6.77 -5.33 -5.38
N ARG A 30 7.02 -5.20 -6.69
CA ARG A 30 8.37 -4.99 -7.24
C ARG A 30 8.97 -3.66 -6.79
N LEU A 31 8.20 -2.57 -6.83
CA LEU A 31 8.67 -1.24 -6.39
C LEU A 31 8.93 -1.19 -4.88
N LEU A 32 8.04 -1.79 -4.09
CA LEU A 32 8.17 -1.87 -2.64
C LEU A 32 9.18 -2.93 -2.18
N LYS A 33 9.75 -3.72 -3.12
CA LYS A 33 10.68 -4.83 -2.86
C LYS A 33 10.15 -5.84 -1.83
N ILE A 34 8.85 -6.11 -1.87
CA ILE A 34 8.18 -7.10 -1.03
C ILE A 34 7.49 -8.15 -1.89
N SER A 35 7.17 -9.30 -1.32
CA SER A 35 6.39 -10.29 -2.04
C SER A 35 4.94 -9.83 -2.24
N LEU A 36 4.27 -10.33 -3.28
CA LEU A 36 2.84 -10.12 -3.48
C LEU A 36 2.03 -10.54 -2.25
N GLN A 37 2.46 -11.61 -1.57
CA GLN A 37 1.81 -12.11 -0.36
C GLN A 37 1.93 -11.11 0.78
N GLN A 38 3.11 -10.54 1.01
CA GLN A 38 3.33 -9.50 2.01
C GLN A 38 2.55 -8.22 1.68
N LEU A 39 2.51 -7.82 0.41
CA LEU A 39 1.72 -6.67 -0.03
C LEU A 39 0.23 -6.89 0.27
N LYS A 40 -0.34 -8.05 -0.07
CA LYS A 40 -1.72 -8.41 0.26
C LYS A 40 -1.97 -8.41 1.76
N SER A 41 -1.08 -8.99 2.56
CA SER A 41 -1.21 -8.98 4.03
C SER A 41 -1.19 -7.54 4.58
N LYS A 42 -0.29 -6.68 4.10
CA LYS A 42 -0.26 -5.26 4.49
C LYS A 42 -1.55 -4.53 4.09
N LEU A 43 -2.08 -4.77 2.88
CA LEU A 43 -3.36 -4.20 2.44
C LEU A 43 -4.50 -4.60 3.38
N THR A 44 -4.57 -5.87 3.77
CA THR A 44 -5.56 -6.38 4.73
C THR A 44 -5.39 -5.76 6.11
N ILE A 45 -4.17 -5.73 6.66
CA ILE A 45 -3.85 -5.15 7.98
C ILE A 45 -4.22 -3.67 8.04
N TYR A 46 -3.95 -2.93 6.96
CA TYR A 46 -4.23 -1.50 6.88
C TYR A 46 -5.64 -1.15 6.38
N GLY A 47 -6.44 -2.16 6.02
CA GLY A 47 -7.79 -1.99 5.48
C GLY A 47 -7.82 -1.24 4.15
N ILE A 48 -6.76 -1.30 3.35
CA ILE A 48 -6.64 -0.58 2.08
C ILE A 48 -7.34 -1.38 0.99
N LYS A 49 -8.35 -0.78 0.35
CA LYS A 49 -9.12 -1.36 -0.75
C LYS A 49 -8.97 -0.52 -2.01
N LYS A 50 -9.01 -1.17 -3.17
CA LYS A 50 -8.99 -0.49 -4.47
C LYS A 50 -10.23 0.41 -4.61
N PRO A 51 -10.08 1.72 -4.87
CA PRO A 51 -11.21 2.59 -5.17
C PRO A 51 -11.84 2.11 -6.48
N GLY A 52 -13.16 1.90 -6.46
CA GLY A 52 -13.93 1.46 -7.62
C GLY A 52 -14.22 -0.05 -7.70
N SER A 53 -13.83 -0.85 -6.70
CA SER A 53 -14.43 -2.18 -6.50
C SER A 53 -15.73 -2.02 -5.69
N GLN A 54 -16.79 -1.55 -6.35
CA GLN A 54 -18.16 -1.57 -5.85
C GLN A 54 -19.01 -2.47 -6.75
#